data_AF-A0A5N5NI05-F1
#
_entry.id   AF-A0A5N5NI05-F1
#
_cell.length_a   1.000
_cell.length_b   1.000
_cell.length_c   1.000
_cell.angle_alpha   90.00
_cell.angle_beta   90.00
_cell.angle_gamma   90.00
#
_symmetry.space_group_name_H-M   'P 1'
#
loop_
_entity.id
_entity.type
_entity.pdbx_description
1 polymer ?
#
loop_
_entity_poly.entity_id
_entity_poly.type
_entity_poly.pdbx_seq_one_letter_code
_entity_poly.pdbx_strand_id
1 'polypeptide(L)'
;MKLSLASLPGLAALVSSHGLVQKPAARQPGDATGAACGKTMQNFYQIDNTSYPEALLRANPGGLKDGYDAKKCNLFLCKGYQFADNAARVQAYKPGDVVDMEVWIRIPHKGYANVSVVDTASNTVVGSPLLVWKDNYAATANPPKDQTKFSVTVPELGGKCTTAGACVIQWYWLGQGQTYESCIDFTVPAAAPSTPAIRGRTPK
;
A
#
# COMPACT_ATOMS: atom_id res chain seq x y z
N MET A 1 31.46 44.19 -29.80
CA MET A 1 30.11 43.69 -29.50
C MET A 1 30.27 42.44 -28.64
N LYS A 2 30.04 42.53 -27.32
CA LYS A 2 30.18 41.39 -26.40
C LYS A 2 28.87 40.59 -26.43
N LEU A 3 28.88 39.38 -27.01
CA LEU A 3 27.77 38.44 -26.87
C LEU A 3 27.82 37.84 -25.46
N SER A 4 26.89 38.25 -24.59
CA SER A 4 26.61 37.53 -23.36
C SER A 4 25.80 36.28 -23.71
N LEU A 5 26.37 35.10 -23.51
CA LEU A 5 25.62 33.85 -23.50
C LEU A 5 24.75 33.83 -22.23
N ALA A 6 23.45 34.06 -22.39
CA ALA A 6 22.48 33.77 -21.35
C ALA A 6 22.32 32.24 -21.26
N SER A 7 22.85 31.63 -20.20
CA SER A 7 22.59 30.25 -19.84
C SER A 7 21.14 30.11 -19.37
N LEU A 8 20.28 29.48 -20.18
CA LEU A 8 18.97 29.02 -19.72
C LEU A 8 19.16 27.86 -18.73
N PRO A 9 18.73 27.96 -17.46
CA PRO A 9 18.64 26.79 -16.60
C PRO A 9 17.53 25.87 -17.13
N GLY A 10 17.89 24.64 -17.52
CA GLY A 10 16.94 23.64 -17.97
C GLY A 10 16.03 23.18 -16.82
N LEU A 11 14.71 23.35 -16.96
CA LEU A 11 13.74 22.70 -16.08
C LEU A 11 13.80 21.19 -16.35
N ALA A 12 14.38 20.42 -15.42
CA ALA A 12 14.20 18.97 -15.41
C ALA A 12 12.74 18.68 -15.07
N ALA A 13 11.95 18.26 -16.06
CA ALA A 13 10.61 17.75 -15.83
C ALA A 13 10.71 16.45 -15.01
N LEU A 14 10.34 16.52 -13.73
CA LEU A 14 10.22 15.33 -12.90
C LEU A 14 9.03 14.52 -13.40
N VAL A 15 9.30 13.43 -14.14
CA VAL A 15 8.27 12.47 -14.50
C VAL A 15 7.74 11.84 -13.21
N SER A 16 6.43 11.69 -13.14
CA SER A 16 5.68 11.21 -11.99
C SER A 16 5.27 9.77 -12.29
N SER A 17 5.75 8.80 -11.50
CA SER A 17 5.33 7.40 -11.68
C SER A 17 3.90 7.17 -11.21
N HIS A 18 3.30 6.06 -11.61
CA HIS A 18 1.90 5.78 -11.33
C HIS A 18 1.67 4.27 -11.28
N GLY A 19 0.96 3.80 -10.26
CA GLY A 19 0.60 2.38 -10.17
C GLY A 19 -0.34 2.06 -9.03
N LEU A 20 -1.01 0.91 -9.13
CA LEU A 20 -1.86 0.35 -8.08
C LEU A 20 -2.02 -1.16 -8.21
N VAL A 21 -2.46 -1.80 -7.12
CA VAL A 21 -3.01 -3.15 -7.16
C VAL A 21 -4.42 -3.12 -7.74
N GLN A 22 -4.65 -3.90 -8.80
CA GLN A 22 -5.96 -4.14 -9.41
C GLN A 22 -6.67 -5.35 -8.81
N LYS A 23 -5.91 -6.38 -8.42
CA LYS A 23 -6.43 -7.58 -7.75
C LYS A 23 -5.49 -8.05 -6.65
N PRO A 24 -6.00 -8.48 -5.48
CA PRO A 24 -7.38 -8.36 -5.02
C PRO A 24 -7.86 -6.90 -4.88
N ALA A 25 -9.11 -6.70 -4.46
CA ALA A 25 -9.69 -5.38 -4.29
C ALA A 25 -8.89 -4.55 -3.25
N ALA A 26 -8.09 -3.59 -3.72
CA ALA A 26 -7.36 -2.66 -2.87
C ALA A 26 -8.20 -1.43 -2.49
N ARG A 27 -7.99 -0.88 -1.29
CA ARG A 27 -8.71 0.29 -0.77
C ARG A 27 -8.86 1.40 -1.82
N GLN A 28 -10.04 2.02 -1.84
CA GLN A 28 -10.34 3.21 -2.63
C GLN A 28 -10.76 4.35 -1.68
N PRO A 29 -10.56 5.61 -2.06
CA PRO A 29 -11.02 6.75 -1.28
C PRO A 29 -12.54 6.95 -1.42
N GLY A 30 -13.20 7.28 -0.32
CA GLY A 30 -14.61 7.66 -0.27
C GLY A 30 -14.87 8.74 0.77
N ASP A 31 -16.11 8.82 1.26
CA ASP A 31 -16.53 9.87 2.18
C ASP A 31 -15.83 9.82 3.53
N ALA A 32 -15.49 8.63 4.05
CA ALA A 32 -14.70 8.52 5.28
C ALA A 32 -13.29 9.06 5.07
N THR A 33 -12.69 8.80 3.91
CA THR A 33 -11.42 9.41 3.50
C THR A 33 -11.54 10.92 3.40
N GLY A 34 -12.60 11.45 2.78
CA GLY A 34 -12.85 12.90 2.75
C GLY A 34 -13.00 13.51 4.14
N ALA A 35 -13.65 12.82 5.07
CA ALA A 35 -13.83 13.28 6.45
C ALA A 35 -12.54 13.26 7.29
N ALA A 36 -11.62 12.32 7.02
CA ALA A 36 -10.35 12.20 7.74
C ALA A 36 -9.20 13.02 7.10
N CYS A 37 -9.17 13.06 5.77
CA CYS A 37 -8.05 13.57 4.97
C CYS A 37 -8.37 14.89 4.24
N GLY A 38 -9.61 15.35 4.26
CA GLY A 38 -10.09 16.49 3.48
C GLY A 38 -10.54 16.12 2.06
N LYS A 39 -11.38 16.97 1.46
CA LYS A 39 -11.95 16.73 0.12
C LYS A 39 -10.91 16.87 -1.00
N THR A 40 -9.87 17.66 -0.80
CA THR A 40 -8.76 17.85 -1.74
C THR A 40 -8.04 16.53 -1.95
N MET A 41 -7.70 15.84 -0.85
CA MET A 41 -7.08 14.52 -0.93
C MET A 41 -8.02 13.50 -1.57
N GLN A 42 -9.29 13.43 -1.10
CA GLN A 42 -10.28 12.50 -1.66
C GLN A 42 -10.40 12.67 -3.19
N ASN A 43 -10.63 13.90 -3.64
CA ASN A 43 -10.84 14.21 -5.06
C ASN A 43 -9.58 13.94 -5.88
N PHE A 44 -8.39 14.31 -5.38
CA PHE A 44 -7.12 14.07 -6.06
C PHE A 44 -6.97 12.59 -6.45
N TYR A 45 -7.26 11.68 -5.52
CA TYR A 45 -7.15 10.25 -5.76
C TYR A 45 -8.35 9.62 -6.46
N GLN A 46 -9.53 10.25 -6.43
CA GLN A 46 -10.66 9.81 -7.26
C GLN A 46 -10.44 10.15 -8.74
N ILE A 47 -9.75 11.27 -9.03
CA ILE A 47 -9.37 11.66 -10.38
C ILE A 47 -8.26 10.75 -10.91
N ASP A 48 -7.23 10.49 -10.10
CA ASP A 48 -6.15 9.56 -10.45
C ASP A 48 -5.79 8.63 -9.28
N ASN A 49 -6.40 7.44 -9.29
CA ASN A 49 -6.16 6.43 -8.26
C ASN A 49 -4.80 5.73 -8.38
N THR A 50 -4.06 5.98 -9.47
CA THR A 50 -2.69 5.49 -9.68
C THR A 50 -1.63 6.43 -9.07
N SER A 51 -2.05 7.60 -8.59
CA SER A 51 -1.17 8.63 -8.02
C SER A 51 -0.70 8.31 -6.58
N TYR A 52 0.09 9.21 -5.99
CA TYR A 52 0.89 8.99 -4.78
C TYR A 52 0.98 10.21 -3.85
N PRO A 53 1.37 10.03 -2.56
CA PRO A 53 1.39 11.10 -1.55
C PRO A 53 2.24 12.31 -1.92
N GLU A 54 3.44 12.10 -2.46
CA GLU A 54 4.33 13.21 -2.80
C GLU A 54 3.80 14.03 -3.98
N ALA A 55 3.01 13.45 -4.88
CA ALA A 55 2.32 14.20 -5.94
C ALA A 55 1.19 15.07 -5.37
N LEU A 56 0.40 14.52 -4.42
CA LEU A 56 -0.63 15.28 -3.71
C LEU A 56 -0.03 16.50 -3.01
N LEU A 57 1.07 16.30 -2.27
CA LEU A 57 1.73 17.39 -1.54
C LEU A 57 2.35 18.43 -2.49
N ARG A 58 2.97 17.99 -3.59
CA ARG A 58 3.52 18.90 -4.60
C ARG A 58 2.45 19.71 -5.32
N ALA A 59 1.27 19.13 -5.57
CA ALA A 59 0.12 19.84 -6.12
C ALA A 59 -0.50 20.85 -5.13
N ASN A 60 -0.21 20.69 -3.83
CA ASN A 60 -0.75 21.51 -2.75
C ASN A 60 0.37 22.08 -1.86
N PRO A 61 1.25 22.95 -2.40
CA PRO A 61 2.43 23.44 -1.69
C PRO A 61 2.09 24.28 -0.44
N GLY A 62 0.87 24.81 -0.36
CA GLY A 62 0.35 25.49 0.82
C GLY A 62 -0.17 24.55 1.92
N GLY A 63 -0.10 23.23 1.72
CA GLY A 63 -0.69 22.20 2.58
C GLY A 63 -2.15 21.87 2.23
N LEU A 64 -2.63 20.77 2.81
CA LEU A 64 -4.02 20.31 2.71
C LEU A 64 -4.85 21.02 3.79
N LYS A 65 -5.53 22.11 3.43
CA LYS A 65 -6.18 23.01 4.40
C LYS A 65 -7.66 22.71 4.67
N ASP A 66 -8.22 21.74 3.97
CA ASP A 66 -9.66 21.48 3.93
C ASP A 66 -10.07 20.26 4.77
N GLY A 67 -9.61 20.26 6.03
CA GLY A 67 -9.99 19.23 7.00
C GLY A 67 -9.05 18.03 7.08
N TYR A 68 -7.86 18.11 6.49
CA TYR A 68 -6.82 17.10 6.71
C TYR A 68 -6.40 17.05 8.18
N ASP A 69 -6.51 15.87 8.80
CA ASP A 69 -6.05 15.59 10.15
C ASP A 69 -5.00 14.46 10.10
N ALA A 70 -3.73 14.82 10.26
CA ALA A 70 -2.62 13.85 10.21
C ALA A 70 -2.71 12.73 11.27
N LYS A 71 -3.49 12.92 12.35
CA LYS A 71 -3.72 11.87 13.36
C LYS A 71 -4.73 10.83 12.89
N LYS A 72 -5.60 11.19 11.94
CA LYS A 72 -6.64 10.32 11.36
C LYS A 72 -6.30 9.87 9.94
N CYS A 73 -5.46 10.63 9.25
CA CYS A 73 -5.05 10.41 7.88
C CYS A 73 -3.54 10.31 7.77
N ASN A 74 -3.02 9.09 7.80
CA ASN A 74 -1.61 8.85 7.50
C ASN A 74 -1.45 8.65 5.98
N LEU A 75 -0.90 9.67 5.30
CA LEU A 75 -0.69 9.63 3.85
C LEU A 75 0.27 8.50 3.40
N PHE A 76 1.12 8.00 4.29
CA PHE A 76 2.09 6.93 4.01
C PHE A 76 1.69 5.62 4.70
N LEU A 77 0.37 5.40 4.78
CA LEU A 77 -0.24 4.13 5.09
C LEU A 77 -1.52 4.02 4.25
N CYS A 78 -1.49 3.18 3.22
CA CYS A 78 -2.60 2.99 2.29
C CYS A 78 -3.00 4.29 1.59
N LYS A 79 -2.03 5.19 1.35
CA LYS A 79 -2.27 6.55 0.86
C LYS A 79 -3.20 7.41 1.74
N GLY A 80 -3.49 6.99 2.98
CA GLY A 80 -4.48 7.62 3.86
C GLY A 80 -5.92 7.15 3.64
N TYR A 81 -6.17 6.18 2.76
CA TYR A 81 -7.51 5.66 2.51
C TYR A 81 -8.09 4.96 3.73
N GLN A 82 -9.33 5.30 4.06
CA GLN A 82 -9.99 4.86 5.28
C GLN A 82 -10.68 3.51 5.07
N PHE A 83 -10.64 2.66 6.09
CA PHE A 83 -11.26 1.34 6.06
C PHE A 83 -12.79 1.41 5.87
N ALA A 84 -13.46 2.43 6.43
CA ALA A 84 -14.91 2.57 6.35
C ALA A 84 -15.42 2.67 4.90
N ASP A 85 -14.63 3.24 3.98
CA ASP A 85 -14.96 3.28 2.54
C ASP A 85 -14.83 1.91 1.84
N ASN A 86 -14.27 0.92 2.54
CA ASN A 86 -13.79 -0.35 1.96
C ASN A 86 -14.30 -1.60 2.69
N ALA A 87 -15.15 -1.45 3.71
CA ALA A 87 -15.66 -2.57 4.52
C ALA A 87 -16.34 -3.69 3.70
N ALA A 88 -16.95 -3.34 2.56
CA ALA A 88 -17.57 -4.30 1.65
C ALA A 88 -16.59 -5.09 0.77
N ARG A 89 -15.28 -4.78 0.84
CA ARG A 89 -14.24 -5.31 -0.05
C ARG A 89 -13.20 -6.17 0.68
N VAL A 90 -13.47 -6.47 1.95
CA VAL A 90 -12.63 -7.29 2.82
C VAL A 90 -12.52 -8.70 2.27
N GLN A 91 -11.29 -9.22 2.24
CA GLN A 91 -11.00 -10.60 1.89
C GLN A 91 -11.00 -11.48 3.14
N ALA A 92 -11.44 -12.74 3.01
CA ALA A 92 -11.31 -13.73 4.07
C ALA A 92 -10.26 -14.75 3.68
N TYR A 93 -9.18 -14.85 4.45
CA TYR A 93 -8.09 -15.78 4.23
C TYR A 93 -7.83 -16.65 5.45
N LYS A 94 -7.02 -17.69 5.27
CA LYS A 94 -6.44 -18.52 6.32
C LYS A 94 -4.92 -18.54 6.14
N PRO A 95 -4.15 -18.80 7.21
CA PRO A 95 -2.73 -19.10 7.05
C PRO A 95 -2.52 -20.21 6.00
N GLY A 96 -1.54 -20.02 5.12
CA GLY A 96 -1.25 -20.91 3.98
C GLY A 96 -2.01 -20.58 2.69
N ASP A 97 -3.07 -19.76 2.73
CA ASP A 97 -3.76 -19.35 1.51
C ASP A 97 -2.82 -18.56 0.59
N VAL A 98 -2.94 -18.83 -0.71
CA VAL A 98 -2.22 -18.11 -1.76
C VAL A 98 -3.09 -16.95 -2.25
N VAL A 99 -2.51 -15.76 -2.24
CA VAL A 99 -3.13 -14.52 -2.72
C VAL A 99 -2.47 -14.14 -4.04
N ASP A 100 -3.20 -14.31 -5.14
CA ASP A 100 -2.77 -13.84 -6.45
C ASP A 100 -2.95 -12.33 -6.56
N MET A 101 -1.86 -11.64 -6.90
CA MET A 101 -1.79 -10.20 -7.03
C MET A 101 -1.59 -9.76 -8.48
N GLU A 102 -2.40 -8.81 -8.92
CA GLU A 102 -2.27 -8.12 -10.20
C GLU A 102 -2.04 -6.63 -9.92
N VAL A 103 -0.86 -6.14 -10.29
CA VAL A 103 -0.43 -4.75 -10.15
C VAL A 103 -0.35 -4.11 -11.52
N TRP A 104 -0.96 -2.95 -11.68
CA TRP A 104 -0.79 -2.12 -12.86
C TRP A 104 0.20 -1.01 -12.58
N ILE A 105 1.27 -0.99 -13.37
CA ILE A 105 2.29 0.07 -13.36
C ILE A 105 2.06 0.89 -14.62
N ARG A 106 1.45 2.06 -14.45
CA ARG A 106 1.08 2.96 -15.55
C ARG A 106 2.28 3.75 -16.05
N ILE A 107 3.09 4.28 -15.13
CA ILE A 107 4.35 4.95 -15.43
C ILE A 107 5.40 4.31 -14.51
N PRO A 108 6.44 3.65 -15.06
CA PRO A 108 7.42 2.90 -14.30
C PRO A 108 8.63 3.75 -13.88
N HIS A 109 9.08 3.57 -12.64
CA HIS A 109 10.34 4.07 -12.09
C HIS A 109 11.10 2.94 -11.39
N LYS A 110 12.37 2.78 -11.77
CA LYS A 110 13.26 1.86 -11.08
C LYS A 110 13.26 2.16 -9.57
N GLY A 111 13.05 1.12 -8.77
CA GLY A 111 13.09 1.23 -7.32
C GLY A 111 13.00 -0.09 -6.56
N TYR A 112 12.70 0.06 -5.28
CA TYR A 112 12.44 -1.00 -4.32
C TYR A 112 10.94 -1.26 -4.22
N ALA A 113 10.52 -2.51 -4.07
CA ALA A 113 9.14 -2.82 -3.71
C ALA A 113 9.05 -4.02 -2.77
N ASN A 114 7.97 -4.07 -2.00
CA ASN A 114 7.63 -5.23 -1.17
C ASN A 114 6.12 -5.40 -1.06
N VAL A 115 5.75 -6.62 -0.68
CA VAL A 115 4.42 -6.94 -0.17
C VAL A 115 4.55 -7.36 1.28
N SER A 116 3.71 -6.82 2.15
CA SER A 116 3.80 -7.07 3.60
C SER A 116 2.43 -7.03 4.25
N VAL A 117 2.25 -7.80 5.33
CA VAL A 117 1.13 -7.57 6.24
C VAL A 117 1.50 -6.38 7.12
N VAL A 118 0.63 -5.38 7.19
CA VAL A 118 0.85 -4.17 7.98
C VAL A 118 -0.27 -4.00 9.00
N ASP A 119 0.10 -3.77 10.26
CA ASP A 119 -0.79 -3.33 11.34
C ASP A 119 -1.13 -1.86 11.11
N THR A 120 -2.41 -1.56 10.87
CA THR A 120 -2.82 -0.23 10.43
C THR A 120 -2.87 0.78 11.57
N ALA A 121 -2.93 0.32 12.83
CA ALA A 121 -2.96 1.22 13.98
C ALA A 121 -1.56 1.76 14.28
N SER A 122 -0.54 0.89 14.20
CA SER A 122 0.85 1.27 14.46
C SER A 122 1.66 1.63 13.21
N ASN A 123 1.13 1.37 12.00
CA ASN A 123 1.87 1.46 10.74
C ASN A 123 3.16 0.64 10.75
N THR A 124 3.08 -0.62 11.17
CA THR A 124 4.23 -1.51 11.29
C THR A 124 3.99 -2.84 10.59
N VAL A 125 5.03 -3.39 9.97
CA VAL A 125 4.98 -4.74 9.38
C VAL A 125 4.74 -5.78 10.48
N VAL A 126 3.81 -6.71 10.23
CA VAL A 126 3.54 -7.87 11.07
C VAL A 126 4.35 -9.05 10.53
N GLY A 127 5.36 -9.47 11.29
CA GLY A 127 6.28 -10.52 10.86
C GLY A 127 7.28 -10.05 9.80
N SER A 128 7.55 -10.87 8.80
CA SER A 128 8.45 -10.56 7.68
C SER A 128 7.67 -10.14 6.43
N PRO A 129 8.26 -9.34 5.53
CA PRO A 129 7.69 -9.12 4.20
C PRO A 129 7.40 -10.43 3.48
N LEU A 130 6.25 -10.50 2.81
CA LEU A 130 5.79 -11.67 2.07
C LEU A 130 6.56 -11.85 0.75
N LEU A 131 6.96 -10.73 0.14
CA LEU A 131 7.72 -10.69 -1.11
C LEU A 131 8.51 -9.39 -1.18
N VAL A 132 9.73 -9.42 -1.72
CA VAL A 132 10.62 -8.25 -1.80
C VAL A 132 11.37 -8.22 -3.13
N TRP A 133 11.30 -7.09 -3.82
CA TRP A 133 12.21 -6.72 -4.91
C TRP A 133 13.16 -5.65 -4.39
N LYS A 134 14.40 -6.05 -4.07
CA LYS A 134 15.40 -5.17 -3.44
C LYS A 134 15.82 -3.99 -4.32
N ASP A 135 15.84 -4.20 -5.63
CA ASP A 135 16.12 -3.19 -6.65
C ASP A 135 15.51 -3.63 -7.99
N ASN A 136 15.54 -2.75 -9.00
CA ASN A 136 15.06 -2.97 -10.36
C ASN A 136 13.56 -3.30 -10.49
N TYR A 137 12.76 -3.03 -9.45
CA TYR A 137 11.31 -3.05 -9.59
C TYR A 137 10.88 -1.90 -10.50
N ALA A 138 10.01 -2.17 -11.47
CA ALA A 138 9.51 -1.21 -12.45
C ALA A 138 10.61 -0.46 -13.21
N ALA A 139 11.73 -1.12 -13.52
CA ALA A 139 12.88 -0.45 -14.15
C ALA A 139 12.74 -0.20 -15.67
N THR A 140 11.74 -0.78 -16.32
CA THR A 140 11.53 -0.70 -17.77
C THR A 140 10.09 -0.29 -18.09
N ALA A 141 9.87 0.19 -19.33
CA ALA A 141 8.53 0.54 -19.83
C ALA A 141 7.54 -0.64 -19.77
N ASN A 142 8.04 -1.86 -19.91
CA ASN A 142 7.30 -3.11 -19.75
C ASN A 142 7.97 -3.94 -18.63
N PRO A 143 7.61 -3.72 -17.36
CA PRO A 143 8.19 -4.46 -16.25
C PRO A 143 8.01 -5.97 -16.45
N PRO A 144 8.95 -6.80 -15.95
CA PRO A 144 8.81 -8.25 -15.93
C PRO A 144 7.45 -8.70 -15.37
N LYS A 145 6.93 -9.83 -15.88
CA LYS A 145 5.59 -10.33 -15.50
C LYS A 145 5.49 -10.60 -14.00
N ASP A 146 6.55 -11.12 -13.38
CA ASP A 146 6.62 -11.38 -11.95
C ASP A 146 6.64 -10.11 -11.08
N GLN A 147 6.75 -8.91 -11.66
CA GLN A 147 6.59 -7.64 -10.94
C GLN A 147 5.15 -7.11 -11.00
N THR A 148 4.35 -7.55 -11.97
CA THR A 148 2.98 -7.08 -12.22
C THR A 148 1.93 -8.17 -11.97
N LYS A 149 2.33 -9.44 -11.95
CA LYS A 149 1.50 -10.62 -11.67
C LYS A 149 2.32 -11.63 -10.88
N PHE A 150 2.02 -11.77 -9.60
CA PHE A 150 2.73 -12.63 -8.67
C PHE A 150 1.78 -13.11 -7.57
N SER A 151 2.24 -14.03 -6.72
CA SER A 151 1.44 -14.51 -5.60
C SER A 151 2.22 -14.38 -4.30
N VAL A 152 1.51 -14.19 -3.21
CA VAL A 152 2.05 -14.21 -1.85
C VAL A 152 1.27 -15.22 -1.00
N THR A 153 1.89 -15.76 0.03
CA THR A 153 1.23 -16.69 0.96
C THR A 153 0.91 -15.97 2.26
N VAL A 154 -0.31 -16.13 2.76
CA VAL A 154 -0.72 -15.60 4.06
C VAL A 154 0.02 -16.36 5.16
N PRO A 155 0.81 -15.69 6.01
CA PRO A 155 1.56 -16.38 7.06
C PRO A 155 0.68 -16.66 8.28
N GLU A 156 1.23 -17.38 9.25
CA GLU A 156 0.70 -17.39 10.60
C GLU A 156 0.90 -16.00 11.24
N LEU A 157 -0.19 -15.42 11.77
CA LEU A 157 -0.21 -14.03 12.27
C LEU A 157 -0.35 -13.93 13.79
N GLY A 158 -0.24 -15.06 14.51
CA GLY A 158 -0.21 -15.08 15.98
C GLY A 158 -1.45 -14.45 16.63
N GLY A 159 -2.63 -14.63 16.02
CA GLY A 159 -3.89 -14.04 16.50
C GLY A 159 -4.11 -12.56 16.14
N LYS A 160 -3.20 -11.93 15.40
CA LYS A 160 -3.44 -10.62 14.78
C LYS A 160 -4.31 -10.75 13.53
N CYS A 161 -4.80 -9.60 13.04
CA CYS A 161 -5.54 -9.49 11.78
C CYS A 161 -6.85 -10.29 11.74
N THR A 162 -7.48 -10.50 12.90
CA THR A 162 -8.78 -11.18 13.04
C THR A 162 -9.96 -10.25 12.84
N THR A 163 -9.73 -8.94 12.90
CA THR A 163 -10.73 -7.88 12.73
C THR A 163 -10.47 -7.14 11.43
N ALA A 164 -11.52 -6.93 10.64
CA ALA A 164 -11.41 -6.21 9.39
C ALA A 164 -10.90 -4.77 9.62
N GLY A 165 -10.00 -4.32 8.75
CA GLY A 165 -9.36 -3.01 8.87
C GLY A 165 -8.19 -2.96 9.86
N ALA A 166 -8.02 -3.95 10.76
CA ALA A 166 -6.89 -3.97 11.70
C ALA A 166 -5.55 -4.18 10.99
N CYS A 167 -5.55 -5.03 9.97
CA CYS A 167 -4.40 -5.27 9.10
C CYS A 167 -4.76 -5.16 7.63
N VAL A 168 -3.72 -4.96 6.83
CA VAL A 168 -3.80 -4.97 5.36
C VAL A 168 -2.64 -5.77 4.78
N ILE A 169 -2.86 -6.40 3.63
CA ILE A 169 -1.75 -6.78 2.74
C ILE A 169 -1.42 -5.52 1.93
N GLN A 170 -0.28 -4.90 2.21
CA GLN A 170 0.19 -3.71 1.54
C GLN A 170 1.19 -4.09 0.45
N TRP A 171 0.92 -3.65 -0.78
CA TRP A 171 1.96 -3.48 -1.79
C TRP A 171 2.54 -2.07 -1.63
N TYR A 172 3.85 -2.00 -1.42
CA TYR A 172 4.61 -0.77 -1.29
C TYR A 172 5.69 -0.74 -2.37
N TRP A 173 5.81 0.39 -3.06
CA TRP A 173 6.86 0.62 -4.05
C TRP A 173 7.43 2.03 -3.86
N LEU A 174 8.76 2.11 -3.75
CA LEU A 174 9.51 3.36 -3.68
C LEU A 174 10.38 3.48 -4.93
N GLY A 175 9.97 4.34 -5.85
CA GLY A 175 10.66 4.57 -7.12
C GLY A 175 11.07 6.03 -7.27
N GLN A 176 12.38 6.30 -7.35
CA GLN A 176 12.93 7.66 -7.54
C GLN A 176 12.40 8.69 -6.50
N GLY A 177 12.28 8.27 -5.24
CA GLY A 177 11.78 9.14 -4.14
C GLY A 177 10.28 9.40 -4.16
N GLN A 178 9.49 8.51 -4.80
CA GLN A 178 8.04 8.59 -4.87
C GLN A 178 7.43 7.29 -4.32
N THR A 179 6.41 7.42 -3.45
CA THR A 179 5.85 6.31 -2.69
C THR A 179 4.51 5.83 -3.24
N TYR A 180 4.42 4.57 -3.63
CA TYR A 180 3.21 3.96 -4.16
C TYR A 180 2.71 2.90 -3.21
N GLU A 181 1.43 2.97 -2.87
CA GLU A 181 0.83 2.02 -1.94
C GLU A 181 -0.53 1.56 -2.44
N SER A 182 -0.82 0.29 -2.19
CA SER A 182 -2.16 -0.27 -2.30
C SER A 182 -2.36 -1.25 -1.16
N CYS A 183 -3.51 -1.16 -0.49
CA CYS A 183 -3.81 -1.97 0.68
C CYS A 183 -5.03 -2.84 0.43
N ILE A 184 -4.89 -4.14 0.66
CA ILE A 184 -5.99 -5.10 0.60
C ILE A 184 -6.40 -5.40 2.04
N ASP A 185 -7.63 -5.05 2.40
CA ASP A 185 -8.19 -5.41 3.70
C ASP A 185 -8.51 -6.89 3.74
N PHE A 186 -8.11 -7.56 4.81
CA PHE A 186 -8.39 -8.98 5.00
C PHE A 186 -8.60 -9.33 6.47
N THR A 187 -9.13 -10.52 6.70
CA THR A 187 -9.16 -11.16 8.02
C THR A 187 -8.64 -12.59 7.95
N VAL A 188 -8.05 -13.05 9.05
CA VAL A 188 -7.80 -14.47 9.33
C VAL A 188 -8.65 -14.97 10.50
N PRO A 189 -8.97 -16.28 10.58
CA PRO A 189 -9.60 -16.85 11.77
C PRO A 189 -8.76 -16.58 13.02
N ALA A 190 -9.43 -16.47 14.17
CA ALA A 190 -8.74 -16.54 15.44
C ALA A 190 -7.95 -17.84 15.53
N ALA A 191 -6.77 -17.78 16.17
CA ALA A 191 -5.97 -18.98 16.42
C ALA A 191 -6.83 -20.01 17.17
N ALA A 192 -6.83 -21.26 16.70
CA ALA A 192 -7.51 -22.32 17.41
C ALA A 192 -6.90 -22.44 18.83
N PRO A 193 -7.72 -22.59 19.89
CA PRO A 193 -7.19 -22.86 21.21
C PRO A 193 -6.34 -24.13 21.14
N SER A 194 -5.12 -24.07 21.66
CA SER A 194 -4.27 -25.25 21.75
C SER A 194 -4.94 -26.28 22.67
N THR A 195 -5.36 -27.41 22.11
CA THR A 195 -5.80 -28.55 22.93
C THR A 195 -4.64 -28.94 23.84
N PRO A 196 -4.79 -28.91 25.17
CA PRO A 196 -3.74 -29.37 26.07
C PRO A 196 -3.42 -30.82 25.73
N ALA A 197 -2.15 -31.12 25.47
CA ALA A 197 -1.71 -32.49 25.32
C ALA A 197 -2.03 -33.23 26.63
N ILE A 198 -2.98 -34.17 26.59
CA ILE A 198 -3.22 -35.11 27.70
C ILE A 198 -1.92 -35.90 27.85
N ARG A 199 -1.11 -35.54 28.85
CA ARG A 199 0.07 -36.32 29.23
C ARG A 199 -0.39 -37.73 29.55
N GLY A 200 0.11 -38.69 28.77
CA GLY A 200 -0.32 -40.08 28.78
C GLY A 200 -0.34 -40.68 30.18
N ARG A 201 -1.41 -41.42 30.46
CA ARG A 201 -1.45 -42.37 31.56
C ARG A 201 -0.56 -43.54 31.18
N THR A 202 0.56 -43.70 31.89
CA THR A 202 1.41 -44.89 31.79
C THR A 202 0.57 -46.12 32.20
N PRO A 203 0.48 -47.18 31.37
CA PRO A 203 -0.10 -48.43 31.82
C PRO A 203 0.85 -49.08 32.84
N LYS A 204 0.28 -49.57 33.94
CA LYS A 204 0.95 -50.50 34.87
C LYS A 204 0.86 -51.92 34.33
#